data_AF-A0A1C9ZUZ7-F1
#
_entry.id   AF-A0A1C9ZUZ7-F1
#
_cell.length_a   1.000
_cell.length_b   1.000
_cell.length_c   1.000
_cell.angle_alpha   90.00
_cell.angle_beta   90.00
_cell.angle_gamma   90.00
#
_symmetry.space_group_name_H-M   'P 1'
#
loop_
_entity.id
_entity.type
_entity.pdbx_description
1 polymer ?
#
loop_
_entity_poly.entity_id
_entity_poly.type
_entity_poly.pdbx_seq_one_letter_code
_entity_poly.pdbx_strand_id
1 'polypeptide(L)'
;ILARDVHNRIVIRGLNTIPLFVQLLYSPIENIQRVAAGVLCELAQDKEAAEAVEAEGATAPLTELLHSRNEGVATYAAAVLFRMSEDKPQDYKKRLSVELTSSLFRTEPMAWNESADLGLDIGAQGEPLSYRPDDPGYRSFHSGGYRQDALGMDPMMEHEMGVHHPGADYPVDGLPDLGHAQDLMDGL
;
A
#
# COMPACT_ATOMS: atom_id res chain seq x y z
N ILE A 1 -15.55 -6.96 -14.66
CA ILE A 1 -15.18 -8.38 -14.85
C ILE A 1 -16.32 -9.23 -14.29
N LEU A 2 -16.75 -10.29 -14.99
CA LEU A 2 -17.92 -11.09 -14.59
C LEU A 2 -17.74 -11.77 -13.23
N ALA A 3 -16.49 -12.10 -12.87
CA ALA A 3 -16.11 -12.73 -11.61
C ALA A 3 -16.30 -11.87 -10.35
N ARG A 4 -16.78 -10.62 -10.46
CA ARG A 4 -17.16 -9.84 -9.27
C ARG A 4 -18.41 -10.40 -8.59
N ASP A 5 -19.29 -11.01 -9.38
CA ASP A 5 -20.48 -11.67 -8.86
C ASP A 5 -20.13 -13.05 -8.28
N VAL A 6 -20.64 -13.35 -7.09
CA VAL A 6 -20.34 -14.60 -6.37
C VAL A 6 -20.81 -15.85 -7.12
N HIS A 7 -21.98 -15.81 -7.76
CA HIS A 7 -22.48 -16.95 -8.54
C HIS A 7 -21.58 -17.21 -9.74
N ASN A 8 -21.15 -16.15 -10.43
CA ASN A 8 -20.21 -16.28 -11.53
C ASN A 8 -18.86 -16.85 -11.10
N ARG A 9 -18.33 -16.50 -9.91
CA ARG A 9 -17.08 -17.11 -9.41
C ARG A 9 -17.20 -18.61 -9.22
N ILE A 10 -18.31 -19.07 -8.63
CA ILE A 10 -18.58 -20.49 -8.43
C ILE A 10 -18.61 -21.22 -9.77
N VAL A 11 -19.31 -20.66 -10.78
CA VAL A 11 -19.38 -21.26 -12.12
C VAL A 11 -18.01 -21.28 -12.79
N ILE A 12 -17.28 -20.16 -12.78
CA ILE A 12 -15.94 -20.05 -13.39
C ILE A 12 -15.00 -21.10 -12.77
N ARG A 13 -14.93 -21.16 -11.44
CA ARG A 13 -14.13 -22.17 -10.73
C ARG A 13 -14.58 -23.60 -11.06
N GLY A 14 -15.89 -23.85 -11.07
CA GLY A 14 -16.48 -25.16 -11.35
C GLY A 14 -16.16 -25.71 -12.75
N LEU A 15 -15.81 -24.84 -13.71
CA LEU A 15 -15.34 -25.21 -15.04
C LEU A 15 -13.83 -25.54 -15.11
N ASN A 16 -13.17 -25.66 -13.95
CA ASN A 16 -11.74 -25.97 -13.84
C ASN A 16 -10.83 -25.00 -14.62
N THR A 17 -11.11 -23.70 -14.55
CA THR A 17 -10.36 -22.68 -15.30
C THR A 17 -9.09 -22.20 -14.60
N ILE A 18 -8.92 -22.51 -13.31
CA ILE A 18 -7.78 -22.02 -12.52
C ILE A 18 -6.42 -22.42 -13.14
N PRO A 19 -6.18 -23.69 -13.53
CA PRO A 19 -4.91 -24.08 -14.16
C PRO A 19 -4.60 -23.25 -15.42
N LEU A 20 -5.63 -22.97 -16.23
CA LEU A 20 -5.49 -22.15 -17.43
C LEU A 20 -5.11 -20.71 -17.08
N PHE A 21 -5.77 -20.09 -16.10
CA PHE A 21 -5.43 -18.73 -15.69
C PHE A 21 -4.01 -18.62 -15.12
N VAL A 22 -3.56 -19.63 -14.37
CA VAL A 22 -2.17 -19.70 -13.88
C VAL A 22 -1.19 -19.81 -15.06
N GLN A 23 -1.48 -20.63 -16.06
CA GLN A 23 -0.65 -20.71 -17.27
C GLN A 23 -0.56 -19.37 -18.01
N LEU A 24 -1.66 -18.61 -18.06
CA LEU A 24 -1.70 -17.30 -18.72
C LEU A 24 -0.85 -16.23 -18.02
N LEU A 25 -0.44 -16.43 -16.76
CA LEU A 25 0.51 -15.53 -16.07
C LEU A 25 1.89 -15.52 -16.74
N TYR A 26 2.26 -16.61 -17.42
CA TYR A 26 3.51 -16.72 -18.18
C TYR A 26 3.42 -16.12 -19.59
N SER A 27 2.26 -15.56 -19.98
CA SER A 27 2.11 -14.96 -21.30
C SER A 27 3.07 -13.79 -21.49
N PRO A 28 3.74 -13.66 -22.65
CA PRO A 28 4.56 -12.48 -22.95
C PRO A 28 3.70 -11.22 -23.19
N ILE A 29 2.37 -11.37 -23.26
CA ILE A 29 1.44 -10.27 -23.50
C ILE A 29 0.95 -9.76 -22.15
N GLU A 30 1.41 -8.57 -21.78
CA GLU A 30 1.09 -7.92 -20.50
C GLU A 30 -0.42 -7.76 -20.25
N ASN A 31 -1.20 -7.47 -21.30
CA ASN A 31 -2.65 -7.39 -21.20
C ASN A 31 -3.30 -8.72 -20.80
N ILE A 32 -2.72 -9.85 -21.23
CA ILE A 32 -3.17 -11.20 -20.86
C ILE A 32 -2.83 -11.45 -19.40
N GLN A 33 -1.61 -11.16 -18.97
CA GLN A 33 -1.20 -11.29 -17.56
C GLN A 33 -2.12 -10.48 -16.64
N ARG A 34 -2.43 -9.24 -17.03
CA ARG A 34 -3.32 -8.35 -16.26
C ARG A 34 -4.70 -8.94 -16.06
N VAL A 35 -5.34 -9.45 -17.12
CA VAL A 35 -6.69 -10.03 -16.99
C VAL A 35 -6.67 -11.39 -16.29
N ALA A 36 -5.62 -12.19 -16.48
CA ALA A 36 -5.44 -13.47 -15.79
C ALA A 36 -5.28 -13.25 -14.28
N ALA A 37 -4.34 -12.40 -13.86
CA ALA A 37 -4.14 -12.02 -12.47
C ALA A 37 -5.40 -11.35 -11.89
N GLY A 38 -6.09 -10.52 -12.69
CA GLY A 38 -7.36 -9.90 -12.30
C GLY A 38 -8.48 -10.91 -12.01
N VAL A 39 -8.67 -11.92 -12.86
CA VAL A 39 -9.62 -13.01 -12.58
C VAL A 39 -9.22 -13.78 -11.33
N LEU A 40 -7.94 -14.16 -11.21
CA LEU A 40 -7.43 -14.89 -10.05
C LEU A 40 -7.64 -14.08 -8.76
N CYS A 41 -7.50 -12.75 -8.81
CA CYS A 41 -7.76 -11.86 -7.69
C CYS A 41 -9.24 -11.85 -7.27
N GLU A 42 -10.16 -11.94 -8.24
CA GLU A 42 -11.57 -12.06 -7.94
C GLU A 42 -11.90 -13.42 -7.32
N LEU A 43 -11.37 -14.51 -7.90
CA LEU A 43 -11.59 -15.88 -7.42
C LEU A 43 -11.01 -16.11 -6.02
N ALA A 44 -9.79 -15.63 -5.75
CA ALA A 44 -9.11 -15.83 -4.47
C ALA A 44 -9.78 -15.11 -3.28
N GLN A 45 -10.89 -14.40 -3.48
CA GLN A 45 -11.76 -13.96 -2.37
C GLN A 45 -12.42 -15.14 -1.66
N ASP A 46 -12.62 -16.25 -2.37
CA ASP A 46 -13.15 -17.48 -1.80
C ASP A 46 -11.98 -18.39 -1.38
N LYS A 47 -11.98 -18.86 -0.13
CA LYS A 47 -10.85 -19.62 0.46
C LYS A 47 -10.47 -20.84 -0.37
N GLU A 48 -11.45 -21.63 -0.76
CA GLU A 48 -11.20 -22.87 -1.51
C GLU A 48 -10.70 -22.60 -2.94
N ALA A 49 -10.97 -21.41 -3.48
CA ALA A 49 -10.38 -20.97 -4.73
C ALA A 49 -8.93 -20.50 -4.52
N ALA A 50 -8.63 -19.75 -3.46
CA ALA A 50 -7.28 -19.34 -3.13
C ALA A 50 -6.35 -20.53 -2.89
N GLU A 51 -6.81 -21.55 -2.16
CA GLU A 51 -6.08 -22.81 -1.96
C GLU A 51 -5.82 -23.55 -3.28
N ALA A 52 -6.82 -23.60 -4.18
CA ALA A 52 -6.65 -24.20 -5.50
C ALA A 52 -5.64 -23.43 -6.36
N VAL A 53 -5.64 -22.10 -6.30
CA VAL A 53 -4.66 -21.26 -6.99
C VAL A 53 -3.24 -21.51 -6.47
N GLU A 54 -3.07 -21.67 -5.15
CA GLU A 54 -1.79 -22.05 -4.55
C GLU A 54 -1.34 -23.44 -5.00
N ALA A 55 -2.26 -24.42 -4.99
CA ALA A 55 -1.99 -25.80 -5.37
C ALA A 55 -1.55 -25.95 -6.84
N GLU A 56 -2.06 -25.10 -7.73
CA GLU A 56 -1.64 -25.01 -9.15
C GLU A 56 -0.27 -24.32 -9.33
N GLY A 57 0.41 -23.95 -8.25
CA GLY A 57 1.77 -23.40 -8.30
C GLY A 57 1.83 -21.92 -8.70
N ALA A 58 0.75 -21.16 -8.51
CA ALA A 58 0.69 -19.75 -8.90
C ALA A 58 1.66 -18.83 -8.13
N THR A 59 2.20 -19.27 -6.98
CA THR A 59 3.09 -18.45 -6.15
C THR A 59 4.30 -17.93 -6.92
N ALA A 60 5.00 -18.80 -7.66
CA ALA A 60 6.20 -18.41 -8.40
C ALA A 60 5.92 -17.35 -9.49
N PRO A 61 4.98 -17.53 -10.43
CA PRO A 61 4.69 -16.50 -11.43
C PRO A 61 4.13 -15.22 -10.82
N LEU A 62 3.31 -15.30 -9.76
CA LEU A 62 2.78 -14.10 -9.10
C LEU A 62 3.89 -13.29 -8.42
N THR A 63 4.85 -13.93 -7.76
CA THR A 63 6.02 -13.24 -7.18
C THR A 63 6.85 -12.55 -8.27
N GLU A 64 7.03 -13.17 -9.43
CA GLU A 64 7.71 -12.53 -10.57
C GLU A 64 6.93 -11.30 -11.07
N LEU A 65 5.61 -11.41 -11.16
CA LEU A 65 4.72 -10.33 -11.61
C LEU A 65 4.67 -9.12 -10.65
N LEU A 66 5.07 -9.26 -9.38
CA LEU A 66 5.26 -8.12 -8.47
C LEU A 66 6.26 -7.11 -9.02
N HIS A 67 7.19 -7.57 -9.85
CA HIS A 67 8.20 -6.73 -10.47
C HIS A 67 7.81 -6.20 -11.84
N SER A 68 6.58 -6.44 -12.30
CA SER A 68 6.07 -5.88 -13.55
C SER A 68 6.14 -4.36 -13.55
N ARG A 69 6.41 -3.77 -14.72
CA ARG A 69 6.31 -2.31 -14.94
C ARG A 69 4.85 -1.84 -15.02
N ASN A 70 3.91 -2.77 -15.19
CA ASN A 70 2.49 -2.49 -15.14
C ASN A 70 2.01 -2.57 -13.69
N GLU A 71 1.74 -1.42 -13.10
CA GLU A 71 1.23 -1.32 -11.72
C GLU A 71 -0.05 -2.13 -11.51
N GLY A 72 -0.93 -2.21 -12.52
CA GLY A 72 -2.15 -3.00 -12.44
C GLY A 72 -1.86 -4.50 -12.34
N VAL A 73 -0.89 -5.01 -13.09
CA VAL A 73 -0.45 -6.41 -13.00
C VAL A 73 0.16 -6.69 -11.63
N ALA A 74 1.11 -5.84 -11.19
CA ALA A 74 1.79 -5.99 -9.91
C ALA A 74 0.80 -5.93 -8.73
N THR A 75 -0.17 -5.02 -8.78
CA THR A 75 -1.22 -4.89 -7.75
C THR A 75 -2.10 -6.12 -7.67
N TYR A 76 -2.55 -6.66 -8.83
CA TYR A 76 -3.33 -7.90 -8.81
C TYR A 76 -2.52 -9.09 -8.30
N ALA A 77 -1.25 -9.20 -8.70
CA ALA A 77 -0.37 -10.27 -8.22
C ALA A 77 -0.18 -10.21 -6.69
N ALA A 78 0.07 -9.02 -6.15
CA ALA A 78 0.16 -8.78 -4.71
C ALA A 78 -1.12 -9.16 -3.98
N ALA A 79 -2.29 -8.77 -4.51
CA ALA A 79 -3.57 -9.10 -3.91
C ALA A 79 -3.82 -10.61 -3.87
N VAL A 80 -3.48 -11.34 -4.94
CA VAL A 80 -3.63 -12.81 -4.97
C VAL A 80 -2.70 -13.47 -3.96
N LEU A 81 -1.41 -13.08 -3.92
CA LEU A 81 -0.44 -13.61 -2.94
C LEU A 81 -0.89 -13.36 -1.49
N PHE A 82 -1.41 -12.15 -1.22
CA PHE A 82 -1.94 -11.81 0.09
C PHE A 82 -3.11 -12.72 0.48
N ARG A 83 -4.06 -12.94 -0.43
CA ARG A 83 -5.22 -13.82 -0.21
C ARG A 83 -4.82 -15.27 0.04
N MET A 84 -3.89 -15.81 -0.75
CA MET A 84 -3.32 -17.14 -0.54
C MET A 84 -2.60 -17.28 0.81
N SER A 85 -2.16 -16.17 1.42
CA SER A 85 -1.45 -16.16 2.69
C SER A 85 -2.34 -16.09 3.93
N GLU A 86 -3.66 -15.94 3.78
CA GLU A 86 -4.58 -15.59 4.87
C GLU A 86 -4.49 -16.55 6.08
N ASP A 87 -4.43 -17.85 5.81
CA ASP A 87 -4.33 -18.92 6.81
C ASP A 87 -2.89 -19.28 7.23
N LYS A 88 -1.88 -18.58 6.68
CA LYS A 88 -0.47 -18.84 7.03
C LYS A 88 -0.12 -18.22 8.40
N PRO A 89 0.93 -18.71 9.08
CA PRO A 89 1.40 -18.13 10.34
C PRO A 89 1.69 -16.64 10.22
N GLN A 90 1.55 -15.89 11.33
CA GLN A 90 1.75 -14.43 11.30
C GLN A 90 3.15 -14.01 10.83
N ASP A 91 4.19 -14.78 11.16
CA ASP A 91 5.55 -14.46 10.71
C ASP A 91 5.71 -14.59 9.20
N TYR A 92 4.96 -15.51 8.56
CA TYR A 92 4.91 -15.60 7.11
C TYR A 92 4.24 -14.37 6.50
N LYS A 93 3.06 -13.98 7.02
CA LYS A 93 2.32 -12.80 6.54
C LYS A 93 3.11 -11.51 6.70
N LYS A 94 3.86 -11.36 7.79
CA LYS A 94 4.79 -10.23 7.99
C LYS A 94 5.87 -10.17 6.92
N ARG A 95 6.54 -11.29 6.65
CA ARG A 95 7.57 -11.36 5.61
C ARG A 95 7.01 -11.03 4.24
N LEU A 96 5.85 -11.60 3.90
CA LEU A 96 5.17 -11.30 2.64
C LEU A 96 4.81 -9.81 2.56
N SER A 97 4.24 -9.21 3.61
CA SER A 97 3.90 -7.79 3.63
C SER A 97 5.12 -6.88 3.38
N VAL A 98 6.27 -7.22 3.97
CA VAL A 98 7.53 -6.50 3.71
C VAL A 98 7.95 -6.61 2.25
N GLU A 99 7.87 -7.80 1.66
CA GLU A 99 8.20 -8.06 0.25
C GLU A 99 7.25 -7.35 -0.72
N LEU A 100 5.95 -7.32 -0.42
CA LEU A 100 4.96 -6.59 -1.21
C LEU A 100 5.22 -5.09 -1.14
N THR A 101 5.52 -4.57 0.05
CA THR A 101 5.82 -3.15 0.25
C THR A 101 7.07 -2.75 -0.51
N SER A 102 8.15 -3.54 -0.46
CA SER A 102 9.39 -3.23 -1.18
C SER A 102 9.23 -3.32 -2.70
N SER A 103 8.40 -4.25 -3.18
CA SER A 103 8.21 -4.47 -4.62
C SER A 103 7.29 -3.44 -5.26
N LEU A 104 6.22 -3.02 -4.57
CA LEU A 104 5.24 -2.08 -5.09
C LEU A 104 5.69 -0.62 -4.93
N PHE A 105 6.30 -0.26 -3.80
CA PHE A 105 6.78 1.11 -3.55
C PHE A 105 8.23 1.26 -3.96
N ARG A 106 8.54 1.00 -5.24
CA ARG A 106 9.86 1.29 -5.78
C ARG A 106 10.18 2.76 -5.54
N THR A 107 11.05 3.03 -4.57
CA THR A 107 11.69 4.34 -4.43
C THR A 107 12.56 4.49 -5.66
N GLU A 108 12.02 5.06 -6.74
CA GLU A 108 12.89 5.60 -7.77
C GLU A 108 13.76 6.64 -7.09
N PRO A 109 15.11 6.50 -7.06
CA PRO A 109 15.92 7.69 -6.85
C PRO A 109 15.55 8.60 -8.02
N MET A 110 14.93 9.75 -7.73
CA MET A 110 14.64 10.75 -8.76
C MET A 110 15.89 10.93 -9.60
N ALA A 111 15.86 10.41 -10.82
CA ALA A 111 16.91 10.59 -11.80
C ALA A 111 16.83 12.04 -12.26
N TRP A 112 17.32 12.95 -11.42
CA TRP A 112 17.83 14.23 -11.87
C TRP A 112 19.03 13.93 -12.77
N ASN A 113 18.73 13.55 -14.01
CA ASN A 113 19.72 13.32 -15.03
C ASN A 113 20.44 14.65 -15.27
N GLU A 114 21.75 14.65 -14.98
CA GLU A 114 22.72 15.63 -15.48
C GLU A 114 22.47 15.89 -16.97
N SER A 115 21.73 16.94 -17.25
CA SER A 115 21.51 17.46 -18.61
C SER A 115 21.33 18.97 -18.53
N ALA A 116 22.34 19.61 -17.96
CA ALA A 116 22.65 21.01 -18.18
C ALA A 116 24.08 21.13 -18.77
N ASP A 117 24.40 20.25 -19.73
CA ASP A 117 25.40 20.54 -20.76
C ASP A 117 24.64 21.10 -21.98
N LEU A 118 24.23 22.36 -21.87
CA LEU A 118 23.97 23.17 -23.05
C LEU A 118 25.20 24.04 -23.25
N GLY A 119 26.17 23.47 -23.97
CA GLY A 119 27.27 24.20 -24.55
C GLY A 119 26.77 25.36 -25.40
N LEU A 120 26.90 26.58 -24.87
CA LEU A 120 26.92 27.81 -25.64
C LEU A 120 28.34 28.36 -25.57
N ASP A 121 29.16 27.93 -26.51
CA ASP A 121 30.44 28.55 -26.84
C ASP A 121 30.18 29.86 -27.59
N ILE A 122 30.25 30.99 -26.89
CA ILE A 122 30.47 32.32 -27.47
C ILE A 122 31.64 32.94 -26.70
N GLY A 123 32.83 32.82 -27.29
CA GLY A 123 34.06 33.37 -26.76
C GLY A 123 34.09 34.91 -26.80
N ALA A 124 34.50 35.53 -25.69
CA ALA A 124 35.15 36.84 -25.68
C ALA A 124 35.97 36.98 -24.39
N GLN A 125 37.25 37.27 -24.57
CA GLN A 125 38.26 37.39 -23.53
C GLN A 125 38.09 38.67 -22.70
N GLY A 126 38.49 38.64 -21.42
CA GLY A 126 38.91 39.86 -20.72
C GLY A 126 38.60 39.96 -19.22
N GLU A 127 39.64 39.66 -18.42
CA GLU A 127 40.01 40.25 -17.12
C GLU A 127 39.26 39.91 -15.80
N PRO A 128 40.00 39.69 -14.69
CA PRO A 128 39.44 39.38 -13.37
C PRO A 128 39.05 40.65 -12.60
N LEU A 129 37.85 40.65 -12.01
CA LEU A 129 37.33 41.76 -11.22
C LEU A 129 38.14 41.96 -9.93
N SER A 130 39.03 42.96 -9.98
CA SER A 130 39.64 43.60 -8.82
C SER A 130 38.60 44.37 -8.00
N TYR A 131 38.58 44.11 -6.69
CA TYR A 131 37.83 44.84 -5.68
C TYR A 131 38.12 46.35 -5.75
N ARG A 132 37.08 47.18 -5.87
CA ARG A 132 37.20 48.62 -5.76
C ARG A 132 36.25 49.15 -4.68
N PRO A 133 36.76 49.69 -3.56
CA PRO A 133 35.97 50.34 -2.53
C PRO A 133 35.59 51.75 -3.00
N ASP A 134 34.37 52.17 -2.70
CA ASP A 134 33.86 53.56 -2.59
C ASP A 134 32.48 53.70 -3.25
N ASP A 135 31.42 53.40 -2.49
CA ASP A 135 30.12 54.07 -2.65
C ASP A 135 29.56 54.44 -1.24
N PRO A 136 29.41 55.74 -0.92
CA PRO A 136 29.01 56.22 0.40
C PRO A 136 27.47 56.24 0.54
N GLY A 137 26.90 55.18 1.13
CA GLY A 137 25.44 55.11 1.32
C GLY A 137 24.91 54.50 2.63
N TYR A 138 25.73 53.85 3.46
CA TYR A 138 25.21 53.19 4.67
C TYR A 138 25.78 53.80 5.95
N ARG A 139 25.07 54.81 6.49
CA ARG A 139 25.28 55.25 7.87
C ARG A 139 24.73 54.18 8.81
N SER A 140 25.65 53.37 9.33
CA SER A 140 25.47 52.69 10.61
C SER A 140 25.50 53.74 11.73
N PHE A 141 24.43 53.84 12.50
CA PHE A 141 24.53 54.31 13.88
C PHE A 141 24.31 53.12 14.80
N HIS A 142 25.42 52.74 15.43
CA HIS A 142 25.52 51.79 16.53
C HIS A 142 24.56 52.15 17.67
N SER A 143 24.08 51.14 18.40
CA SER A 143 24.41 50.93 19.81
C SER A 143 23.39 50.00 20.47
N GLY A 144 23.86 49.22 21.44
CA GLY A 144 23.01 48.69 22.49
C GLY A 144 22.79 47.19 22.40
N GLY A 145 23.63 46.45 23.13
CA GLY A 145 23.40 45.04 23.39
C GLY A 145 22.14 44.81 24.22
N TYR A 146 21.56 43.63 24.06
CA TYR A 146 20.53 43.11 24.94
C TYR A 146 20.91 41.69 25.38
N ARG A 147 21.53 41.70 26.55
CA ARG A 147 21.48 40.65 27.56
C ARG A 147 20.01 40.49 27.99
N GLN A 148 19.55 39.24 28.01
CA GLN A 148 18.62 38.62 28.97
C GLN A 148 17.45 39.49 29.51
N ASP A 149 16.20 39.13 29.16
CA ASP A 149 15.15 38.77 30.12
C ASP A 149 13.73 38.78 29.52
N ALA A 150 12.93 37.81 29.97
CA ALA A 150 11.47 37.80 30.06
C ALA A 150 10.64 37.86 28.75
N LEU A 151 10.31 36.68 28.22
CA LEU A 151 8.96 36.43 27.73
C LEU A 151 8.33 35.34 28.60
N GLY A 152 7.28 35.75 29.30
CA GLY A 152 6.60 34.99 30.35
C GLY A 152 6.00 33.69 29.84
N MET A 153 6.36 32.61 30.54
CA MET A 153 5.57 31.40 30.61
C MET A 153 4.76 31.47 31.90
N ASP A 154 3.44 31.59 31.77
CA ASP A 154 2.55 31.35 32.91
C ASP A 154 2.28 29.83 33.04
N PRO A 155 2.52 29.23 34.22
CA PRO A 155 2.18 27.84 34.51
C PRO A 155 0.80 27.77 35.20
N MET A 156 -0.07 26.87 34.77
CA MET A 156 -1.30 26.54 35.52
C MET A 156 -1.40 25.04 35.75
N MET A 157 -0.84 24.65 36.90
CA MET A 157 -1.33 23.68 37.88
C MET A 157 -1.89 22.34 37.40
N GLU A 158 -1.04 21.33 37.58
CA GLU A 158 -1.33 20.05 38.21
C GLU A 158 -2.65 20.03 39.03
N HIS A 159 -3.57 19.13 38.64
CA HIS A 159 -4.55 18.54 39.54
C HIS A 159 -4.49 17.02 39.31
N GLU A 160 -3.89 16.31 40.27
CA GLU A 160 -4.25 14.93 40.57
C GLU A 160 -5.76 14.84 40.79
N MET A 161 -6.39 13.80 40.25
CA MET A 161 -7.42 12.97 40.91
C MET A 161 -8.19 12.16 39.88
N GLY A 162 -8.33 10.85 40.17
CA GLY A 162 -9.53 10.13 39.78
C GLY A 162 -9.37 9.09 38.68
N VAL A 163 -9.04 7.87 39.10
CA VAL A 163 -9.75 6.66 38.64
C VAL A 163 -11.23 7.00 38.42
N HIS A 164 -11.82 6.63 37.27
CA HIS A 164 -13.18 6.06 37.16
C HIS A 164 -13.51 5.74 35.69
N HIS A 165 -13.79 4.46 35.44
CA HIS A 165 -14.61 4.00 34.33
C HIS A 165 -15.97 4.71 34.33
N PRO A 166 -16.55 4.95 33.14
CA PRO A 166 -17.98 4.84 32.97
C PRO A 166 -18.27 3.75 31.92
N GLY A 167 -19.04 2.75 32.35
CA GLY A 167 -19.61 1.74 31.48
C GLY A 167 -20.52 2.39 30.45
N ALA A 168 -20.37 1.97 29.21
CA ALA A 168 -21.43 2.11 28.22
C ALA A 168 -22.40 0.94 28.44
N ASP A 169 -23.47 1.23 29.19
CA ASP A 169 -24.70 0.43 29.20
C ASP A 169 -25.23 0.36 27.77
N TYR A 170 -25.10 -0.79 27.13
CA TYR A 170 -25.87 -1.12 25.94
C TYR A 170 -27.19 -1.73 26.40
N PRO A 171 -28.35 -1.10 26.14
CA PRO A 171 -29.63 -1.78 26.31
C PRO A 171 -29.74 -2.91 25.28
N VAL A 172 -29.74 -4.15 25.78
CA VAL A 172 -30.11 -5.35 25.02
C VAL A 172 -31.63 -5.38 24.93
N ASP A 173 -32.17 -4.73 23.90
CA ASP A 173 -33.58 -4.87 23.53
C ASP A 173 -33.70 -5.80 22.31
N GLY A 174 -34.28 -6.98 22.54
CA GLY A 174 -35.11 -7.67 21.56
C GLY A 174 -34.42 -8.56 20.52
N LEU A 175 -33.72 -9.61 20.93
CA LEU A 175 -33.62 -10.83 20.12
C LEU A 175 -34.90 -11.67 20.33
N PRO A 176 -35.71 -11.95 19.30
CA PRO A 176 -36.74 -12.97 19.40
C PRO A 176 -36.09 -14.36 19.44
N ASP A 177 -36.31 -15.03 20.56
CA ASP A 177 -36.05 -16.44 20.83
C ASP A 177 -36.77 -17.32 19.79
N LEU A 178 -36.01 -17.98 18.90
CA LEU A 178 -36.52 -19.07 18.06
C LEU A 178 -36.04 -20.39 18.64
N GLY A 179 -36.68 -20.77 19.74
CA GLY A 179 -36.69 -22.13 20.23
C GLY A 179 -37.26 -23.10 19.19
N HIS A 180 -36.60 -24.25 19.09
CA HIS A 180 -37.16 -25.56 18.75
C HIS A 180 -37.96 -25.70 17.46
N ALA A 181 -37.27 -26.06 16.37
CA ALA A 181 -37.83 -26.91 15.31
C ALA A 181 -36.94 -28.16 15.16
N GLN A 182 -37.06 -29.04 16.14
CA GLN A 182 -36.64 -30.43 16.04
C GLN A 182 -37.92 -31.18 15.73
N ASP A 183 -38.12 -31.59 14.47
CA ASP A 183 -39.00 -32.69 14.05
C ASP A 183 -39.01 -32.79 12.52
N LEU A 184 -38.14 -33.64 11.98
CA LEU A 184 -38.32 -34.28 10.66
C LEU A 184 -37.38 -35.49 10.54
N MET A 185 -37.59 -36.46 11.41
CA MET A 185 -37.39 -37.88 11.13
C MET A 185 -38.56 -38.63 11.73
N ASP A 186 -39.53 -38.99 10.89
CA ASP A 186 -40.24 -40.27 10.89
C ASP A 186 -41.51 -40.17 10.02
N GLY A 187 -41.54 -40.89 8.88
CA GLY A 187 -42.78 -41.07 8.12
C GLY A 187 -42.61 -41.46 6.65
N LEU A 188 -42.40 -42.77 6.43
CA LEU A 188 -42.62 -43.57 5.20
C LEU A 188 -41.62 -43.40 4.03
#